data_AF-A0A255YRR7-F1
#
_entry.id   AF-A0A255YRR7-F1
#
_cell.length_a   1.000
_cell.length_b   1.000
_cell.length_c   1.000
_cell.angle_alpha   90.00
_cell.angle_beta   90.00
_cell.angle_gamma   90.00
#
_symmetry.space_group_name_H-M   'P 1'
#
loop_
_entity.id
_entity.type
_entity.pdbx_description
1 polymer ?
#
loop_
_entity_poly.entity_id
_entity_poly.type
_entity_poly.pdbx_seq_one_letter_code
_entity_poly.pdbx_strand_id
1 'polypeptide(L)'
;MTDWYRRKTWTKTDEEEYFAKLGRARKDGRAQYLRVQAIELIETKDKNLLSVAEKLLNKILTEYPDNRIEKSQTFNSLGEIYKLREDYDTALGYFQKSLDFEKEFPNLITTAYLNFSEIVVRAKKIELYDKVENLLTEKINEDTLKFPVQNYIIYSVMTVISEYKGDFEHSKIYADLAEKNATTQTNSLWNPHKNKFGIVKDRIKWLDNLVGRK
;
A
#
# COMPACT_ATOMS: atom_id res chain seq x y z
N MET A 1 20.62 -9.11 -14.81
CA MET A 1 21.44 -8.57 -13.70
C MET A 1 20.53 -7.61 -12.94
N THR A 2 20.28 -7.87 -11.66
CA THR A 2 19.40 -7.01 -10.85
C THR A 2 20.09 -5.67 -10.62
N ASP A 3 19.36 -4.56 -10.76
CA ASP A 3 19.88 -3.24 -10.44
C ASP A 3 20.44 -3.21 -9.01
N TRP A 4 21.51 -2.44 -8.79
CA TRP A 4 22.22 -2.42 -7.50
C TRP A 4 21.37 -1.91 -6.32
N TYR A 5 20.23 -1.27 -6.62
CA TYR A 5 19.25 -0.73 -5.68
C TYR A 5 17.95 -1.56 -5.62
N ARG A 6 17.99 -2.82 -6.08
CA ARG A 6 16.85 -3.77 -6.04
C ARG A 6 17.21 -5.12 -5.42
N ARG A 7 18.05 -5.11 -4.38
CA ARG A 7 18.47 -6.34 -3.70
C ARG A 7 17.36 -6.87 -2.79
N LYS A 8 17.27 -8.20 -2.66
CA LYS A 8 16.40 -8.87 -1.69
C LYS A 8 17.17 -9.44 -0.49
N THR A 9 18.44 -9.05 -0.35
CA THR A 9 19.34 -9.38 0.74
C THR A 9 19.99 -8.11 1.26
N TRP A 10 20.47 -8.13 2.51
CA TRP A 10 21.15 -6.98 3.12
C TRP A 10 22.28 -7.42 4.06
N THR A 11 23.32 -8.03 3.50
CA THR A 11 24.57 -8.31 4.21
C THR A 11 25.39 -7.03 4.41
N LYS A 12 26.43 -7.07 5.25
CA LYS A 12 27.38 -5.96 5.40
C LYS A 12 27.99 -5.53 4.04
N THR A 13 28.33 -6.50 3.20
CA THR A 13 28.85 -6.24 1.84
C THR A 13 27.79 -5.61 0.93
N ASP A 14 26.53 -6.07 0.99
CA ASP A 14 25.43 -5.44 0.25
C ASP A 14 25.28 -3.96 0.63
N GLU A 15 25.31 -3.68 1.94
CA GLU A 15 25.19 -2.33 2.49
C GLU A 15 26.33 -1.41 2.04
N GLU A 16 27.58 -1.87 2.16
CA GLU A 16 28.78 -1.12 1.75
C GLU A 16 28.75 -0.82 0.24
N GLU A 17 28.44 -1.81 -0.59
CA GLU A 17 28.33 -1.62 -2.04
C GLU A 17 27.18 -0.67 -2.41
N TYR A 18 26.03 -0.81 -1.74
CA TYR A 18 24.87 0.03 -1.97
C TYR A 18 25.19 1.50 -1.68
N PHE A 19 25.74 1.79 -0.50
CA PHE A 19 26.04 3.18 -0.12
C PHE A 19 27.22 3.76 -0.90
N ALA A 20 28.20 2.95 -1.31
CA ALA A 20 29.25 3.40 -2.21
C ALA A 20 28.68 3.83 -3.58
N LYS A 21 27.71 3.08 -4.13
CA LYS A 21 27.04 3.43 -5.38
C LYS A 21 26.09 4.62 -5.21
N LEU A 22 25.32 4.67 -4.12
CA LEU A 22 24.44 5.80 -3.79
C LEU A 22 25.23 7.11 -3.66
N GLY A 23 26.43 7.06 -3.06
CA GLY A 23 27.31 8.22 -2.93
C GLY A 23 27.82 8.79 -4.26
N ARG A 24 27.93 7.93 -5.30
CA ARG A 24 28.30 8.33 -6.67
C ARG A 24 27.09 8.71 -7.54
N ALA A 25 25.89 8.32 -7.13
CA ALA A 25 24.67 8.65 -7.85
C ALA A 25 24.34 10.15 -7.76
N ARG A 26 23.62 10.65 -8.77
CA ARG A 26 23.13 12.03 -8.81
C ARG A 26 22.20 12.28 -7.61
N LYS A 27 22.31 13.47 -7.00
CA LYS A 27 21.65 13.79 -5.71
C LYS A 27 20.12 13.72 -5.78
N ASP A 28 19.55 14.11 -6.91
CA ASP A 28 18.11 14.08 -7.21
C ASP A 28 17.53 12.66 -7.18
N GLY A 29 18.27 11.65 -7.63
CA GLY A 29 17.81 10.26 -7.66
C GLY A 29 18.01 9.46 -6.37
N ARG A 30 18.76 9.97 -5.38
CA ARG A 30 19.17 9.19 -4.20
C ARG A 30 18.00 8.74 -3.34
N ALA A 31 17.05 9.64 -3.08
CA ALA A 31 15.86 9.32 -2.30
C ALA A 31 15.03 8.20 -2.96
N GLN A 32 14.91 8.23 -4.29
CA GLN A 32 14.24 7.17 -5.04
C GLN A 32 14.97 5.82 -4.91
N TYR A 33 16.30 5.80 -5.02
CA TYR A 33 17.07 4.56 -4.82
C TYR A 33 16.91 3.98 -3.41
N LEU A 34 16.84 4.84 -2.39
CA LEU A 34 16.57 4.43 -1.00
C LEU A 34 15.20 3.77 -0.90
N ARG A 35 14.17 4.41 -1.44
CA ARG A 35 12.80 3.88 -1.40
C ARG A 35 12.69 2.57 -2.17
N VAL A 36 13.21 2.50 -3.39
CA VAL A 36 13.11 1.29 -4.21
C VAL A 36 13.80 0.11 -3.52
N GLN A 37 14.99 0.33 -2.95
CA GLN A 37 15.68 -0.70 -2.20
C GLN A 37 14.88 -1.13 -0.95
N ALA A 38 14.30 -0.18 -0.22
CA ALA A 38 13.45 -0.49 0.93
C ALA A 38 12.23 -1.33 0.54
N ILE A 39 11.56 -1.03 -0.57
CA ILE A 39 10.41 -1.81 -1.07
C ILE A 39 10.80 -3.26 -1.35
N GLU A 40 11.95 -3.48 -2.00
CA GLU A 40 12.42 -4.84 -2.33
C GLU A 40 12.73 -5.66 -1.07
N LEU A 41 13.18 -5.00 0.00
CA LEU A 41 13.35 -5.61 1.32
C LEU A 41 12.00 -5.87 2.01
N ILE A 42 11.03 -4.96 1.91
CA ILE A 42 9.66 -5.14 2.45
C ILE A 42 8.99 -6.37 1.83
N GLU A 43 9.12 -6.56 0.51
CA GLU A 43 8.54 -7.69 -0.22
C GLU A 43 8.99 -9.06 0.30
N THR A 44 10.19 -9.15 0.90
CA THR A 44 10.72 -10.40 1.47
C THR A 44 9.93 -10.84 2.72
N LYS A 45 9.27 -9.90 3.41
CA LYS A 45 8.61 -10.09 4.70
C LYS A 45 9.54 -10.60 5.81
N ASP A 46 10.86 -10.56 5.60
CA ASP A 46 11.85 -10.95 6.61
C ASP A 46 11.97 -9.86 7.68
N LYS A 47 11.83 -10.24 8.95
CA LYS A 47 11.80 -9.29 10.08
C LYS A 47 13.10 -8.46 10.21
N ASN A 48 14.25 -9.03 9.89
CA ASN A 48 15.53 -8.31 9.93
C ASN A 48 15.60 -7.31 8.78
N LEU A 49 15.19 -7.73 7.58
CA LEU A 49 15.17 -6.86 6.40
C LEU A 49 14.12 -5.75 6.50
N LEU A 50 12.99 -5.96 7.19
CA LEU A 50 12.04 -4.89 7.52
C LEU A 50 12.67 -3.78 8.36
N SER A 51 13.53 -4.15 9.31
CA SER A 51 14.25 -3.19 10.16
C SER A 51 15.30 -2.40 9.37
N VAL A 52 15.89 -3.01 8.34
CA VAL A 52 16.75 -2.30 7.38
C VAL A 52 15.93 -1.35 6.51
N ALA A 53 14.82 -1.83 5.93
CA ALA A 53 13.95 -1.02 5.08
C ALA A 53 13.47 0.24 5.82
N GLU A 54 13.06 0.09 7.08
CA GLU A 54 12.69 1.21 7.94
C GLU A 54 13.82 2.23 8.10
N LYS A 55 15.06 1.79 8.31
CA LYS A 55 16.23 2.69 8.40
C LYS A 55 16.45 3.46 7.10
N LEU A 56 16.36 2.79 5.95
CA LEU A 56 16.50 3.42 4.64
C LEU A 56 15.42 4.48 4.40
N LEU A 57 14.17 4.17 4.77
CA LEU A 57 13.03 5.08 4.69
C LEU A 57 13.18 6.28 5.60
N ASN A 58 13.58 6.09 6.86
CA ASN A 58 13.84 7.21 7.78
C ASN A 58 14.98 8.12 7.31
N LYS A 59 15.95 7.58 6.57
CA LYS A 59 17.01 8.38 5.91
C LYS A 59 16.43 9.34 4.87
N ILE A 60 15.37 8.95 4.16
CA ILE A 60 14.66 9.82 3.21
C ILE A 60 14.06 11.02 3.95
N LEU A 61 13.34 10.76 5.06
CA LEU A 61 12.67 11.81 5.85
C LEU A 61 13.64 12.80 6.47
N THR A 62 14.86 12.37 6.79
CA THR A 62 15.88 13.19 7.46
C THR A 62 16.79 13.92 6.49
N GLU A 63 17.25 13.26 5.42
CA GLU A 63 18.24 13.83 4.50
C GLU A 63 17.64 14.46 3.24
N TYR A 64 16.39 14.13 2.91
CA TYR A 64 15.68 14.64 1.74
C TYR A 64 14.30 15.20 2.12
N PRO A 65 14.20 16.09 3.14
CA PRO A 65 12.90 16.53 3.68
C PRO A 65 12.03 17.28 2.66
N ASP A 66 12.66 17.89 1.65
CA ASP A 66 11.98 18.65 0.59
C ASP A 66 11.50 17.77 -0.57
N ASN A 67 11.89 16.49 -0.62
CA ASN A 67 11.44 15.58 -1.66
C ASN A 67 10.02 15.07 -1.34
N ARG A 68 9.03 15.85 -1.76
CA ARG A 68 7.61 15.60 -1.48
C ARG A 68 7.13 14.23 -1.99
N ILE A 69 7.53 13.85 -3.20
CA ILE A 69 7.15 12.57 -3.81
C ILE A 69 7.64 11.42 -2.92
N GLU A 70 8.93 11.42 -2.60
CA GLU A 70 9.53 10.34 -1.82
C GLU A 70 9.06 10.37 -0.37
N LYS A 71 8.77 11.54 0.21
CA LYS A 71 8.19 11.68 1.55
C LYS A 71 6.80 11.04 1.67
N SER A 72 5.89 11.32 0.73
CA SER A 72 4.56 10.71 0.71
C SER A 72 4.65 9.19 0.62
N GLN A 73 5.44 8.69 -0.32
CA GLN A 73 5.65 7.26 -0.53
C GLN A 73 6.31 6.60 0.68
N THR A 74 7.23 7.31 1.35
CA THR A 74 7.91 6.84 2.56
C THR A 74 6.95 6.62 3.71
N PHE A 75 6.01 7.53 3.95
CA PHE A 75 4.99 7.33 4.98
C PHE A 75 4.12 6.09 4.69
N ASN A 76 3.69 5.91 3.44
CA ASN A 76 2.94 4.70 3.07
C ASN A 76 3.78 3.42 3.29
N SER A 77 5.04 3.38 2.84
CA SER A 77 5.91 2.22 3.04
C SER A 77 6.25 1.94 4.51
N LEU A 78 6.40 2.97 5.34
CA LEU A 78 6.54 2.79 6.80
C LEU A 78 5.27 2.15 7.37
N GLY A 79 4.08 2.61 6.98
CA GLY A 79 2.82 1.98 7.37
C GLY A 79 2.77 0.50 7.00
N GLU A 80 3.26 0.12 5.81
CA GLU A 80 3.33 -1.29 5.39
C GLU A 80 4.29 -2.13 6.26
N ILE A 81 5.44 -1.57 6.66
CA ILE A 81 6.35 -2.24 7.60
C ILE A 81 5.65 -2.55 8.93
N TYR A 82 4.96 -1.56 9.50
CA TYR A 82 4.26 -1.75 10.77
C TYR A 82 3.03 -2.67 10.62
N LYS A 83 2.34 -2.64 9.47
CA LYS A 83 1.32 -3.63 9.11
C LYS A 83 1.88 -5.06 9.14
N LEU A 84 3.05 -5.29 8.54
CA LEU A 84 3.72 -6.60 8.53
C LEU A 84 4.22 -7.05 9.91
N ARG A 85 4.51 -6.09 10.79
CA ARG A 85 4.86 -6.34 12.20
C ARG A 85 3.62 -6.51 13.11
N GLU A 86 2.42 -6.37 12.55
CA GLU A 86 1.15 -6.41 13.28
C GLU A 86 0.97 -5.30 14.32
N ASP A 87 1.77 -4.24 14.23
CA ASP A 87 1.59 -3.01 15.00
C ASP A 87 0.65 -2.08 14.23
N TYR A 88 -0.64 -2.33 14.37
CA TYR A 88 -1.68 -1.64 13.61
C TYR A 88 -1.84 -0.18 14.01
N ASP A 89 -1.61 0.18 15.27
CA ASP A 89 -1.73 1.57 15.71
C ASP A 89 -0.65 2.44 15.07
N THR A 90 0.60 1.96 15.06
CA THR A 90 1.69 2.67 14.37
C THR A 90 1.48 2.67 12.86
N ALA A 91 1.01 1.57 12.27
CA ALA A 91 0.70 1.50 10.85
C ALA A 91 -0.35 2.55 10.43
N LEU A 92 -1.46 2.63 11.17
CA LEU A 92 -2.52 3.62 10.93
C LEU A 92 -1.99 5.06 11.06
N GLY A 93 -1.11 5.32 12.03
CA GLY A 93 -0.46 6.62 12.17
C GLY A 93 0.37 7.02 10.94
N TYR A 94 1.12 6.09 10.35
CA TYR A 94 1.90 6.36 9.14
C TYR A 94 1.04 6.47 7.88
N PHE A 95 0.02 5.60 7.70
CA PHE A 95 -0.91 5.75 6.59
C PHE A 95 -1.68 7.07 6.68
N GLN A 96 -2.05 7.51 7.89
CA GLN A 96 -2.67 8.82 8.09
C GLN A 96 -1.76 9.96 7.67
N LYS A 97 -0.47 9.93 8.05
CA LYS A 97 0.52 10.91 7.58
C LYS A 97 0.64 10.94 6.05
N SER A 98 0.58 9.79 5.40
CA SER A 98 0.54 9.72 3.93
C SER A 98 -0.71 10.42 3.41
N LEU A 99 -1.90 10.04 3.88
CA LEU A 99 -3.18 10.62 3.46
C LEU A 99 -3.26 12.14 3.66
N ASP A 100 -2.75 12.65 4.79
CA ASP A 100 -2.71 14.09 5.07
C ASP A 100 -1.77 14.81 4.10
N PHE A 101 -0.68 14.17 3.70
CA PHE A 101 0.22 14.68 2.68
C PHE A 101 -0.43 14.69 1.28
N GLU A 102 -1.23 13.68 0.92
CA GLU A 102 -1.97 13.67 -0.35
C GLU A 102 -3.04 14.78 -0.38
N LYS A 103 -3.64 15.12 0.76
CA LYS A 103 -4.57 16.26 0.84
C LYS A 103 -3.87 17.60 0.57
N GLU A 104 -2.64 17.76 1.08
CA GLU A 104 -1.83 18.95 0.81
C GLU A 104 -1.31 18.97 -0.64
N PHE A 105 -1.02 17.80 -1.21
CA PHE A 105 -0.50 17.63 -2.56
C PHE A 105 -1.32 16.59 -3.36
N PRO A 106 -2.50 16.95 -3.89
CA PRO A 106 -3.44 16.01 -4.51
C PRO A 106 -2.92 15.16 -5.68
N ASN A 107 -1.83 15.60 -6.32
CA ASN A 107 -1.17 14.86 -7.40
C ASN A 107 -0.28 13.71 -6.89
N LEU A 108 -0.06 13.60 -5.58
CA LEU A 108 0.79 12.58 -4.95
C LEU A 108 -0.09 11.48 -4.37
N ILE A 109 -0.60 10.61 -5.22
CA ILE A 109 -1.48 9.51 -4.82
C ILE A 109 -0.66 8.26 -4.48
N THR A 110 -0.92 7.67 -3.31
CA THR A 110 -0.37 6.38 -2.87
C THR A 110 -1.48 5.36 -2.63
N THR A 111 -1.12 4.17 -2.18
CA THR A 111 -2.08 3.14 -1.75
C THR A 111 -2.46 3.26 -0.27
N ALA A 112 -2.11 4.36 0.40
CA ALA A 112 -2.36 4.56 1.82
C ALA A 112 -3.85 4.45 2.17
N TYR A 113 -4.76 4.92 1.31
CA TYR A 113 -6.20 4.80 1.54
C TYR A 113 -6.66 3.33 1.60
N LEU A 114 -6.11 2.45 0.75
CA LEU A 114 -6.40 1.01 0.76
C LEU A 114 -5.84 0.37 2.02
N ASN A 115 -4.57 0.61 2.31
CA ASN A 115 -3.87 0.02 3.44
C ASN A 115 -4.47 0.47 4.79
N PHE A 116 -4.82 1.75 4.91
CA PHE A 116 -5.51 2.30 6.08
C PHE A 116 -6.86 1.60 6.29
N SER A 117 -7.68 1.55 5.24
CA SER A 117 -9.02 0.96 5.27
C SER A 117 -8.98 -0.54 5.58
N GLU A 118 -8.03 -1.25 4.97
CA GLU A 118 -7.73 -2.66 5.25
C GLU A 118 -7.45 -2.86 6.75
N ILE A 119 -6.57 -2.04 7.33
CA ILE A 119 -6.15 -2.21 8.73
C ILE A 119 -7.24 -1.82 9.72
N VAL A 120 -8.05 -0.80 9.41
CA VAL A 120 -9.19 -0.40 10.25
C VAL A 120 -10.14 -1.57 10.49
N VAL A 121 -10.55 -2.27 9.43
CA VAL A 121 -11.47 -3.42 9.59
C VAL A 121 -10.76 -4.65 10.16
N ARG A 122 -9.48 -4.88 9.82
CA ARG A 122 -8.67 -5.97 10.41
C ARG A 122 -8.53 -5.84 11.92
N ALA A 123 -8.23 -4.63 12.39
CA ALA A 123 -8.04 -4.30 13.80
C ALA A 123 -9.36 -4.00 14.52
N LYS A 124 -10.51 -4.08 13.83
CA LYS A 124 -11.85 -3.78 14.35
C LYS A 124 -11.93 -2.41 15.02
N LYS A 125 -11.29 -1.40 14.41
CA LYS A 125 -11.33 0.00 14.84
C LYS A 125 -12.65 0.64 14.39
N ILE A 126 -13.74 0.20 15.00
CA ILE A 126 -15.13 0.55 14.66
C ILE A 126 -15.32 2.07 14.63
N GLU A 127 -14.63 2.79 15.52
CA GLU A 127 -14.66 4.25 15.60
C GLU A 127 -14.14 4.95 14.33
N LEU A 128 -13.47 4.22 13.43
CA LEU A 128 -12.98 4.72 12.14
C LEU A 128 -13.81 4.25 10.95
N TYR A 129 -14.88 3.47 11.13
CA TYR A 129 -15.63 2.87 10.03
C TYR A 129 -16.30 3.93 9.14
N ASP A 130 -16.95 4.95 9.71
CA ASP A 130 -17.56 6.03 8.93
C ASP A 130 -16.53 6.82 8.11
N LYS A 131 -15.34 7.03 8.70
CA LYS A 131 -14.23 7.67 8.00
C LYS A 131 -13.76 6.84 6.80
N VAL A 132 -13.63 5.53 6.98
CA VAL A 132 -13.21 4.62 5.91
C VAL A 132 -14.28 4.55 4.82
N GLU A 133 -15.55 4.42 5.18
CA GLU A 133 -16.65 4.37 4.21
C GLU A 133 -16.70 5.63 3.35
N ASN A 134 -16.59 6.82 3.96
CA ASN A 134 -16.53 8.09 3.23
C ASN A 134 -15.30 8.16 2.31
N LEU A 135 -14.12 7.84 2.83
CA LEU A 135 -12.87 7.83 2.05
C LEU A 135 -12.96 6.89 0.84
N LEU A 136 -13.49 5.68 1.03
CA LEU A 136 -13.63 4.70 -0.04
C LEU A 136 -14.71 5.10 -1.05
N THR A 137 -15.80 5.72 -0.60
CA THR A 137 -16.87 6.25 -1.47
C THR A 137 -16.33 7.35 -2.38
N GLU A 138 -15.54 8.29 -1.83
CA GLU A 138 -14.85 9.31 -2.63
C GLU A 138 -13.96 8.65 -3.70
N LYS A 139 -13.14 7.67 -3.31
CA LYS A 139 -12.26 6.94 -4.24
C LYS A 139 -13.01 6.13 -5.30
N ILE A 140 -14.19 5.59 -4.98
CA ILE A 140 -15.07 4.92 -5.96
C ILE A 140 -15.65 5.93 -6.95
N ASN A 141 -15.90 7.16 -6.54
CA ASN A 141 -16.50 8.20 -7.38
C ASN A 141 -15.48 9.00 -8.21
N GLU A 142 -14.19 8.93 -7.88
CA GLU A 142 -13.12 9.54 -8.68
C GLU A 142 -13.08 8.98 -10.11
N ASP A 143 -13.02 9.86 -11.11
CA ASP A 143 -12.84 9.49 -12.52
C ASP A 143 -11.36 9.21 -12.83
N THR A 144 -10.87 8.11 -12.27
CA THR A 144 -9.47 7.67 -12.39
C THR A 144 -9.40 6.20 -12.81
N LEU A 145 -8.26 5.81 -13.39
CA LEU A 145 -8.00 4.41 -13.72
C LEU A 145 -7.98 3.57 -12.44
N LYS A 146 -8.93 2.65 -12.31
CA LYS A 146 -9.03 1.70 -11.20
C LYS A 146 -8.53 0.34 -11.64
N PHE A 147 -7.60 -0.21 -10.86
CA PHE A 147 -7.12 -1.58 -11.09
C PHE A 147 -8.00 -2.59 -10.33
N PRO A 148 -8.22 -3.80 -10.89
CA PRO A 148 -9.02 -4.84 -10.23
C PRO A 148 -8.59 -5.12 -8.78
N VAL A 149 -7.29 -5.15 -8.49
CA VAL A 149 -6.77 -5.37 -7.13
C VAL A 149 -7.20 -4.30 -6.14
N GLN A 150 -7.30 -3.04 -6.58
CA GLN A 150 -7.74 -1.94 -5.73
C GLN A 150 -9.23 -2.09 -5.43
N ASN A 151 -10.04 -2.30 -6.46
CA ASN A 151 -11.48 -2.51 -6.32
C ASN A 151 -11.81 -3.72 -5.46
N TYR A 152 -11.08 -4.83 -5.62
CA TYR A 152 -11.22 -6.00 -4.77
C TYR A 152 -11.06 -5.64 -3.29
N ILE A 153 -10.01 -4.91 -2.92
CA ILE A 153 -9.77 -4.49 -1.53
C ILE A 153 -10.86 -3.53 -1.06
N ILE A 154 -11.18 -2.50 -1.86
CA ILE A 154 -12.21 -1.50 -1.53
C ILE A 154 -13.53 -2.18 -1.22
N TYR A 155 -14.03 -3.01 -2.13
CA TYR A 155 -15.34 -3.64 -1.97
C TYR A 155 -15.33 -4.71 -0.87
N SER A 156 -14.20 -5.38 -0.63
CA SER A 156 -14.08 -6.29 0.53
C SER A 156 -14.21 -5.53 1.85
N VAL A 157 -13.57 -4.38 1.96
CA VAL A 157 -13.66 -3.51 3.16
C VAL A 157 -15.08 -2.95 3.32
N MET A 158 -15.68 -2.45 2.24
CA MET A 158 -17.06 -1.93 2.25
C MET A 158 -18.06 -3.02 2.66
N THR A 159 -17.87 -4.27 2.22
CA THR A 159 -18.68 -5.41 2.67
C THR A 159 -18.68 -5.53 4.20
N VAL A 160 -17.49 -5.58 4.81
CA VAL A 160 -17.34 -5.73 6.27
C VAL A 160 -18.00 -4.57 7.03
N ILE A 161 -17.86 -3.34 6.52
CA ILE A 161 -18.46 -2.16 7.15
C ILE A 161 -20.00 -2.20 7.02
N SER A 162 -20.54 -2.50 5.85
CA SER A 162 -21.99 -2.61 5.64
C SER A 162 -22.62 -3.72 6.49
N GLU A 163 -21.96 -4.87 6.62
CA GLU A 163 -22.41 -5.94 7.53
C GLU A 163 -22.45 -5.48 8.98
N TYR A 164 -21.40 -4.80 9.44
CA TYR A 164 -21.35 -4.25 10.79
C TYR A 164 -22.50 -3.27 11.06
N LYS A 165 -22.87 -2.46 10.06
CA LYS A 165 -23.98 -1.50 10.14
C LYS A 165 -25.37 -2.13 10.01
N GLY A 166 -25.46 -3.42 9.69
CA GLY A 166 -26.73 -4.11 9.40
C GLY A 166 -27.31 -3.79 8.02
N ASP A 167 -26.52 -3.17 7.14
CA ASP A 167 -26.90 -2.92 5.75
C ASP A 167 -26.56 -4.13 4.87
N PHE A 168 -27.38 -5.17 5.01
CA PHE A 168 -27.16 -6.44 4.34
C PHE A 168 -27.35 -6.36 2.81
N GLU A 169 -28.11 -5.37 2.32
CA GLU A 169 -28.30 -5.16 0.89
C GLU A 169 -26.99 -4.67 0.25
N HIS A 170 -26.41 -3.57 0.77
CA HIS A 170 -25.14 -3.07 0.26
C HIS A 170 -23.99 -4.02 0.52
N SER A 171 -23.97 -4.70 1.67
CA SER A 171 -22.98 -5.74 1.95
C SER A 171 -22.93 -6.78 0.81
N LYS A 172 -24.08 -7.33 0.42
CA LYS A 172 -24.15 -8.34 -0.64
C LYS A 172 -23.65 -7.79 -1.98
N ILE A 173 -24.05 -6.56 -2.33
CA ILE A 173 -23.61 -5.89 -3.56
C ILE A 173 -22.09 -5.73 -3.57
N TYR A 174 -21.51 -5.23 -2.48
CA TYR A 174 -20.07 -5.05 -2.36
C TYR A 174 -19.32 -6.39 -2.39
N ALA A 175 -19.86 -7.44 -1.76
CA ALA A 175 -19.26 -8.76 -1.81
C ALA A 175 -19.20 -9.30 -3.25
N ASP A 176 -20.26 -9.09 -4.04
CA ASP A 176 -20.31 -9.49 -5.46
C ASP A 176 -19.32 -8.70 -6.31
N LEU A 177 -19.18 -7.40 -6.05
CA LEU A 177 -18.19 -6.56 -6.72
C LEU A 177 -16.75 -6.95 -6.34
N ALA A 178 -16.49 -7.29 -5.08
CA ALA A 178 -15.20 -7.78 -4.62
C ALA A 178 -14.81 -9.06 -5.36
N GLU A 179 -15.71 -10.04 -5.42
CA GLU A 179 -15.48 -11.32 -6.11
C GLU A 179 -15.26 -11.15 -7.61
N LYS A 180 -16.06 -10.30 -8.25
CA LYS A 180 -15.88 -9.96 -9.68
C LYS A 180 -14.49 -9.41 -9.94
N ASN A 181 -14.00 -8.50 -9.09
CA ASN A 181 -12.66 -7.92 -9.25
C ASN A 181 -11.54 -8.91 -8.88
N ALA A 182 -11.77 -9.81 -7.91
CA ALA A 182 -10.83 -10.86 -7.52
C ALA A 182 -10.59 -11.90 -8.63
N THR A 183 -11.61 -12.15 -9.46
CA THR A 183 -11.55 -13.14 -10.56
C THR A 183 -11.20 -12.51 -11.92
N THR A 184 -11.17 -11.18 -12.00
CA THR A 184 -10.88 -10.46 -13.23
C THR A 184 -9.42 -10.67 -13.68
N GLN A 185 -9.24 -11.16 -14.91
CA GLN A 185 -7.93 -11.46 -15.49
C GLN A 185 -7.30 -10.30 -16.27
N THR A 186 -8.06 -9.24 -16.55
CA THR A 186 -7.58 -8.05 -17.27
C THR A 186 -8.15 -6.75 -16.69
N ASN A 187 -7.33 -5.71 -16.61
CA ASN A 187 -7.77 -4.35 -16.32
C ASN A 187 -8.35 -3.65 -17.57
N SER A 188 -8.79 -2.40 -17.41
CA SER A 188 -9.44 -1.60 -18.47
C SER A 188 -8.49 -0.95 -19.48
N LEU A 189 -7.18 -1.16 -19.38
CA LEU A 189 -6.21 -0.62 -20.33
C LEU A 189 -6.31 -1.37 -21.66
N TRP A 190 -6.42 -0.61 -22.75
CA TRP A 190 -6.51 -1.15 -24.11
C TRP A 190 -5.27 -1.95 -24.55
N ASN A 191 -4.09 -1.61 -24.01
CA ASN A 191 -2.83 -2.24 -24.41
C ASN A 191 -2.74 -3.69 -23.86
N PRO A 192 -2.68 -4.72 -24.72
CA PRO A 192 -2.65 -6.13 -24.28
C PRO A 192 -1.44 -6.51 -23.41
N HIS A 193 -0.33 -5.78 -23.51
CA HIS A 193 0.84 -6.02 -22.67
C HIS A 193 0.68 -5.41 -21.26
N LYS A 194 -0.23 -4.46 -21.10
CA LYS A 194 -0.48 -3.74 -19.83
C LYS A 194 -1.80 -4.16 -19.18
N ASN A 195 -2.68 -4.86 -19.91
CA ASN A 195 -3.98 -5.26 -19.39
C ASN A 195 -3.89 -6.28 -18.25
N LYS A 196 -2.74 -6.92 -18.02
CA LYS A 196 -2.52 -7.81 -16.87
C LYS A 196 -1.99 -7.10 -15.60
N PHE A 197 -1.78 -5.79 -15.65
CA PHE A 197 -1.31 -5.03 -14.48
C PHE A 197 -2.43 -4.80 -13.47
N GLY A 198 -2.08 -4.79 -12.18
CA GLY A 198 -3.05 -4.53 -11.11
C GLY A 198 -4.20 -5.54 -11.04
N ILE A 199 -4.06 -6.75 -11.60
CA ILE A 199 -4.96 -7.87 -11.36
C ILE A 199 -4.67 -8.50 -9.99
N VAL A 200 -5.65 -9.16 -9.41
CA VAL A 200 -5.46 -9.96 -8.19
C VAL A 200 -4.70 -11.24 -8.56
N LYS A 201 -3.44 -11.35 -8.12
CA LYS A 201 -2.64 -12.57 -8.29
C LYS A 201 -2.87 -13.56 -7.16
N ASP A 202 -2.84 -13.03 -5.94
CA ASP A 202 -3.05 -13.77 -4.70
C ASP A 202 -4.16 -13.06 -3.92
N ARG A 203 -5.16 -13.83 -3.49
CA ARG A 203 -6.23 -13.29 -2.66
C ARG A 203 -5.74 -13.02 -1.24
N ILE A 204 -6.30 -11.99 -0.62
CA ILE A 204 -6.00 -11.64 0.76
C ILE A 204 -6.89 -12.53 1.65
N LYS A 205 -6.35 -13.69 2.05
CA LYS A 205 -7.08 -14.75 2.76
C LYS A 205 -7.98 -14.26 3.90
N TRP A 206 -7.53 -13.28 4.68
CA TRP A 206 -8.29 -12.80 5.81
C TRP A 206 -9.49 -11.92 5.40
N LEU A 207 -9.39 -11.17 4.29
CA LEU A 207 -10.52 -10.43 3.72
C LEU A 207 -11.56 -11.41 3.17
N ASP A 208 -11.14 -12.43 2.42
CA ASP A 208 -12.05 -13.45 1.88
C ASP A 208 -12.80 -14.20 2.99
N ASN A 209 -12.12 -14.52 4.10
CA ASN A 209 -12.74 -15.14 5.26
C ASN A 209 -13.85 -14.27 5.88
N LEU A 210 -13.69 -12.94 5.86
CA LEU A 210 -14.70 -12.01 6.38
C LEU A 210 -15.86 -11.80 5.40
N VAL A 211 -15.58 -11.80 4.09
CA VAL A 211 -16.58 -11.63 3.04
C VAL A 211 -17.41 -12.92 2.80
N GLY A 212 -17.10 -14.01 3.52
CA GLY A 212 -17.89 -15.23 3.53
C GLY A 212 -17.78 -16.08 2.26
N ARG A 213 -16.76 -15.85 1.41
CA ARG A 213 -16.54 -16.61 0.17
C ARG A 213 -15.35 -17.55 0.35
N LYS A 214 -15.66 -18.83 0.59
CA LYS A 214 -14.69 -19.95 0.60
C LYS A 214 -14.46 -20.50 -0.80
#